data_AF-A0A953RS52-F1
#
_entry.id   AF-A0A953RS52-F1
#
_cell.length_a   1.000
_cell.length_b   1.000
_cell.length_c   1.000
_cell.angle_alpha   90.00
_cell.angle_beta   90.00
_cell.angle_gamma   90.00
#
_symmetry.space_group_name_H-M   'P 1'
#
loop_
_entity.id
_entity.type
_entity.pdbx_description
1 polymer ?
#
loop_
_entity_poly.entity_id
_entity_poly.type
_entity_poly.pdbx_seq_one_letter_code
_entity_poly.pdbx_strand_id
1 'polypeptide(L)' 'MTKPRIALNPKYPERLCWGCEKLCAANDLRCGNRTIRTQHPVELFGEG' A
#
# COMPACT_ATOMS: atom_id res chain seq x y z
N MET A 1 -13.89 16.66 1.11
CA MET A 1 -12.66 16.12 0.48
C MET A 1 -12.21 14.95 1.34
N THR A 2 -12.51 13.73 0.93
CA THR A 2 -12.22 12.53 1.74
C THR A 2 -10.72 12.29 1.72
N LYS A 3 -10.08 12.32 2.88
CA LYS A 3 -8.63 12.07 3.03
C LYS A 3 -8.31 10.75 2.31
N PRO A 4 -7.31 10.71 1.40
CA PRO A 4 -6.92 9.47 0.77
C PRO A 4 -6.56 8.47 1.87
N ARG A 5 -7.04 7.23 1.71
CA ARG A 5 -6.87 6.14 2.68
C ARG A 5 -5.38 5.83 2.95
N ILE A 6 -4.50 6.36 2.11
CA ILE A 6 -3.06 6.14 2.08
C ILE A 6 -2.39 7.52 2.02
N ALA A 7 -1.33 7.71 2.82
CA ALA A 7 -0.52 8.93 2.81
C ALA A 7 0.34 9.00 1.53
N LEU A 8 0.63 10.22 1.05
CA LEU A 8 1.45 10.43 -0.15
C LEU A 8 2.87 9.86 0.01
N ASN A 9 3.47 10.03 1.20
CA ASN A 9 4.79 9.46 1.55
C ASN A 9 4.62 8.57 2.79
N PRO A 10 4.19 7.31 2.61
CA PRO A 10 4.10 6.37 3.72
C PRO A 10 5.51 5.94 4.15
N LYS A 11 5.74 5.75 5.45
CA LYS A 11 7.04 5.32 5.99
C LYS A 11 7.46 3.91 5.54
N TYR A 12 6.47 3.05 5.24
CA TYR A 12 6.66 1.66 4.80
C TYR A 12 5.77 1.35 3.59
N PRO A 13 6.05 1.91 2.41
CA PRO A 13 5.23 1.73 1.21
C PRO A 13 5.10 0.25 0.81
N GLU A 14 6.14 -0.55 1.07
CA GLU A 14 6.24 -1.97 0.76
C GLU A 14 5.23 -2.84 1.55
N ARG A 15 4.70 -2.32 2.65
CA ARG A 15 3.70 -2.99 3.50
C ARG A 15 2.27 -2.50 3.25
N LEU A 16 2.08 -1.63 2.25
CA LEU A 16 0.78 -1.04 2.00
C LEU A 16 -0.15 -2.04 1.29
N CYS A 17 -1.37 -2.23 1.83
CA CYS A 17 -2.47 -2.92 1.15
C CYS A 17 -3.47 -1.89 0.61
N TRP A 18 -3.85 -1.98 -0.66
CA TRP A 18 -4.89 -1.12 -1.24
C TRP A 18 -6.31 -1.57 -0.87
N GLY A 19 -6.46 -2.83 -0.44
CA GLY A 19 -7.74 -3.43 -0.05
C GLY A 19 -8.07 -3.32 1.44
N CYS A 20 -7.19 -2.80 2.30
CA CYS A 20 -7.54 -2.49 3.69
C CYS A 20 -6.68 -1.35 4.26
N GLU A 21 -7.04 -0.87 5.44
CA GLU A 21 -6.34 0.24 6.12
C GLU A 21 -5.15 -0.23 6.96
N LYS A 22 -4.88 -1.55 6.97
CA LYS A 22 -3.80 -2.16 7.74
C LYS A 22 -2.59 -2.39 6.83
N LEU A 23 -1.40 -2.25 7.41
CA LEU A 23 -0.16 -2.65 6.76
C LEU A 23 -0.10 -4.19 6.72
N CYS A 24 -0.18 -4.77 5.52
CA CYS A 24 -0.03 -6.20 5.29
C CYS A 24 1.37 -6.51 4.77
N ALA A 25 1.90 -7.69 5.07
CA ALA A 25 3.14 -8.12 4.44
C ALA A 25 2.93 -8.29 2.94
N ALA A 26 3.96 -8.02 2.13
CA ALA A 26 3.87 -8.10 0.67
C ALA A 26 3.43 -9.48 0.16
N ASN A 27 3.76 -10.54 0.91
CA ASN A 27 3.45 -11.93 0.56
C ASN A 27 2.23 -12.49 1.31
N ASP A 28 1.56 -11.70 2.15
CA ASP A 28 0.43 -12.15 2.97
C ASP A 28 -0.65 -11.06 3.05
N LEU A 29 -1.27 -10.77 1.90
CA LEU A 29 -2.37 -9.82 1.80
C LEU A 29 -3.67 -10.46 2.28
N ARG A 30 -4.06 -10.12 3.51
CA ARG A 30 -5.36 -10.47 4.10
C ARG A 30 -6.57 -9.97 3.31
N CYS A 31 -6.46 -8.78 2.71
CA CYS A 31 -7.53 -8.06 2.01
C CYS A 31 -7.74 -8.53 0.57
N GLY A 32 -6.68 -9.04 -0.06
CA GLY A 32 -6.63 -9.25 -1.50
C GLY A 32 -6.90 -10.69 -1.93
N ASN A 33 -7.56 -11.53 -1.11
CA ASN A 33 -7.67 -12.97 -1.39
C ASN A 33 -6.31 -13.65 -1.62
N ARG A 34 -5.24 -13.21 -0.96
CA ARG A 34 -3.85 -13.66 -1.21
C ARG A 34 -3.34 -13.37 -2.63
N THR A 35 -3.89 -12.35 -3.29
CA THR A 35 -3.33 -11.78 -4.51
C THR A 35 -1.94 -11.17 -4.26
N ILE A 36 -1.18 -11.02 -5.34
CA ILE A 36 0.06 -10.26 -5.36
C ILE A 36 -0.24 -8.79 -5.03
N ARG A 37 0.70 -8.17 -4.33
CA ARG A 37 0.63 -6.77 -3.91
C ARG A 37 0.83 -5.81 -5.09
N THR A 38 -0.02 -4.79 -5.15
CA THR A 38 0.21 -3.60 -5.98
C THR A 38 1.13 -2.62 -5.26
N GLN A 39 2.23 -2.24 -5.90
CA GLN A 39 3.22 -1.30 -5.34
C GLN A 39 2.65 0.12 -5.17
N HIS A 40 3.14 0.87 -4.18
CA HIS A 40 2.84 2.28 -4.01
C HIS A 40 3.54 3.09 -5.12
N PRO A 41 2.93 4.18 -5.64
CA PRO A 41 3.57 5.01 -6.66
C PRO A 41 4.98 5.48 -6.27
N VAL A 42 5.21 5.78 -4.99
CA VAL A 42 6.53 6.17 -4.48
C VAL A 42 7.62 5.11 -4.68
N GLU A 43 7.27 3.82 -4.72
CA GLU A 43 8.24 2.74 -4.98
C GLU A 43 8.62 2.68 -6.46
N LEU A 44 7.73 3.08 -7.35
CA LEU A 44 7.95 3.03 -8.80
C LEU A 44 8.57 4.32 -9.32
N PHE A 45 8.15 5.46 -8.78
CA PHE A 45 8.47 6.79 -9.31
C PHE A 45 9.31 7.64 -8.36
N GLY A 46 9.54 7.19 -7.11
CA GLY A 46 10.24 7.95 -6.09
C GLY A 46 9.34 8.96 -5.34
N GLU A 47 9.93 9.63 -4.34
CA GLU A 47 9.33 10.78 -3.67
C GLU A 47 9.53 12.01 -4.57
N GLY A 48 8.43 12.61 -5.03
CA GLY A 48 8.43 13.89 -5.76
C GLY A 48 8.51 15.09 -4.84
#